data_AF-A0A1Y3MYR6-F1
#
_entry.id   AF-A0A1Y3MYR6-F1
#
_cell.length_a   1.000
_cell.length_b   1.000
_cell.length_c   1.000
_cell.angle_alpha   90.00
_cell.angle_beta   90.00
_cell.angle_gamma   90.00
#
_symmetry.space_group_name_H-M   'P 1'
#
loop_
_entity.id
_entity.type
_entity.pdbx_description
1 polymer ?
#
loop_
_entity_poly.entity_id
_entity_poly.type
_entity_poly.pdbx_seq_one_letter_code
_entity_poly.pdbx_strand_id
1 'polypeptide(L)' 'YEDDNGKWGIQGDEWCLILEKSATPEPEECWSEKVGYPCCTKTKEVVFTDKDGDWGLENGDWCGI' A
#
# COMPACT_ATOMS: atom_id res chain seq x y z
N TYR A 1 6.88 -23.41 7.63
CA TYR A 1 5.65 -24.11 8.03
C TYR A 1 4.49 -23.48 7.28
N GLU A 2 3.49 -24.24 6.84
CA GLU A 2 2.36 -23.68 6.06
C GLU A 2 1.06 -24.18 6.68
N ASP A 3 0.14 -23.26 6.97
CA ASP A 3 -1.19 -23.55 7.53
C ASP A 3 -2.28 -22.72 6.85
N ASP A 4 -3.53 -22.83 7.33
CA ASP A 4 -4.69 -22.09 6.81
C ASP A 4 -4.53 -20.55 6.88
N ASN A 5 -3.54 -20.03 7.61
CA ASN A 5 -3.22 -18.60 7.70
C ASN A 5 -2.00 -18.19 6.85
N GLY A 6 -1.34 -19.13 6.16
CA GLY A 6 -0.27 -18.85 5.21
C GLY A 6 1.06 -19.55 5.52
N LYS A 7 2.12 -19.09 4.84
CA LYS A 7 3.48 -19.63 5.01
C LYS A 7 4.19 -18.90 6.15
N TRP A 8 4.90 -19.64 6.97
CA TRP A 8 5.66 -19.22 8.14
C TRP A 8 7.12 -19.68 8.02
N GLY A 9 8.01 -18.85 8.54
CA GLY A 9 9.46 -19.01 8.54
C GLY A 9 10.03 -18.57 9.87
N ILE A 10 11.33 -18.78 10.05
CA ILE A 10 12.05 -18.37 11.26
C ILE A 10 13.18 -17.45 10.81
N GLN A 11 13.25 -16.24 11.37
CA GLN A 11 14.37 -15.32 11.18
C GLN A 11 15.06 -15.10 12.53
N GLY A 12 16.25 -15.70 12.70
CA GLY A 12 16.88 -15.78 14.03
C GLY A 12 16.18 -16.82 14.90
N ASP A 13 15.70 -16.40 16.08
CA ASP A 13 14.96 -17.24 17.04
C ASP A 13 13.44 -16.94 17.05
N GLU A 14 12.94 -16.10 16.15
CA GLU A 14 11.53 -15.68 16.09
C GLU A 14 10.81 -16.24 14.86
N TRP A 15 9.56 -16.64 15.06
CA TRP A 15 8.66 -17.10 14.00
C TRP A 15 7.99 -15.92 13.30
N CYS A 16 8.08 -15.85 11.98
CA CYS A 16 7.45 -14.82 11.15
C CYS A 16 6.67 -15.44 9.99
N LEU A 17 5.63 -14.75 9.49
CA LEU A 17 4.98 -15.13 8.25
C LEU A 17 5.95 -14.89 7.08
N ILE A 18 6.21 -15.91 6.27
CA ILE A 18 6.83 -15.77 4.96
C ILE A 18 5.75 -15.27 4.01
N LEU A 19 5.63 -13.95 3.90
CA LEU A 19 4.82 -13.31 2.87
C LEU A 19 5.54 -13.47 1.52
N GLU A 20 5.39 -14.62 0.89
CA GLU A 20 5.79 -14.79 -0.50
C GLU A 20 4.80 -14.03 -1.38
N LYS A 21 5.16 -12.77 -1.66
CA LYS A 21 4.51 -11.76 -2.51
C LYS A 21 3.62 -10.81 -1.68
N SER A 22 3.95 -9.53 -1.57
CA SER A 22 4.33 -8.63 -2.65
C SER A 22 5.41 -7.62 -2.24
N ALA A 23 6.67 -7.90 -2.58
CA ALA A 23 7.72 -6.88 -2.72
C ALA A 23 7.63 -6.20 -4.11
N THR A 24 6.41 -5.85 -4.51
CA THR A 24 6.09 -4.98 -5.63
C THR A 24 5.53 -3.71 -5.00
N PRO A 25 5.91 -2.49 -5.46
CA PRO A 25 5.18 -1.28 -5.10
C PRO A 25 3.82 -1.30 -5.81
N GLU A 26 3.00 -2.29 -5.51
CA GLU A 26 1.57 -2.22 -5.76
C GLU A 26 1.05 -1.19 -4.76
N PRO A 27 0.26 -0.19 -5.21
CA PRO A 27 -0.37 0.73 -4.28
C PRO A 27 -1.22 -0.13 -3.34
N GLU A 28 -0.73 -0.33 -2.11
CA GLU A 28 -1.50 -0.95 -1.03
C GLU A 28 -2.85 -0.24 -1.01
N GLU A 29 -3.92 -1.00 -1.22
CA GLU A 29 -5.32 -0.55 -1.29
C GLU A 29 -5.47 0.96 -1.23
N CYS A 30 -5.38 1.60 -2.39
CA CYS A 30 -5.49 3.02 -2.51
C CYS A 30 -6.72 3.56 -1.78
N TRP A 31 -6.45 4.16 -0.63
CA TRP A 31 -7.47 4.56 0.32
C TRP A 31 -8.39 5.62 -0.29
N SER A 32 -7.86 6.40 -1.24
CA SER A 32 -8.62 7.43 -1.94
C SER A 32 -9.80 6.88 -2.74
N GLU A 33 -9.74 5.63 -3.22
CA GLU A 33 -10.87 5.00 -3.91
C GLU A 33 -12.07 4.81 -2.96
N LYS A 34 -11.80 4.59 -1.66
CA LYS A 34 -12.84 4.45 -0.62
C LYS A 34 -13.58 5.77 -0.38
N VAL A 35 -12.94 6.91 -0.68
CA VAL A 35 -13.54 8.26 -0.61
C VAL A 35 -13.92 8.82 -2.00
N GLY A 36 -13.77 8.03 -3.06
CA GLY A 36 -14.22 8.37 -4.42
C GLY A 36 -13.20 9.10 -5.31
N TYR A 37 -11.91 9.02 -4.97
CA TYR A 37 -10.82 9.60 -5.76
C TYR A 37 -9.89 8.52 -6.33
N PRO A 38 -9.29 8.73 -7.50
CA PRO A 38 -8.39 7.76 -8.11
C PRO A 38 -7.04 7.73 -7.41
N CYS A 39 -6.30 6.66 -7.62
CA CYS A 39 -4.93 6.52 -7.11
C CYS A 39 -3.95 7.24 -7.98
N CYS A 40 -2.90 7.77 -7.37
CA CYS A 40 -1.80 8.32 -8.12
C CYS A 40 -1.05 7.19 -8.82
N THR A 41 -0.91 7.31 -10.14
CA THR A 41 -0.28 6.27 -10.98
C THR A 41 1.14 6.62 -11.40
N LYS A 42 1.44 7.91 -11.56
CA LYS A 42 2.77 8.39 -11.96
C LYS A 42 3.42 9.23 -10.86
N THR A 43 2.66 10.08 -10.18
CA THR A 43 3.17 10.86 -9.04
C THR A 43 3.12 10.04 -7.76
N LYS A 44 4.18 10.16 -6.97
CA LYS A 44 4.22 9.72 -5.57
C LYS A 44 4.54 10.90 -4.64
N GLU A 45 4.46 12.11 -5.19
CA GLU A 45 4.73 13.33 -4.47
C GLU A 45 3.47 13.76 -3.73
N VAL A 46 3.57 13.79 -2.41
CA VAL A 46 2.51 14.25 -1.54
C VAL A 46 2.48 15.77 -1.58
N VAL A 47 1.41 16.32 -2.14
CA VAL A 47 1.17 17.77 -2.17
C VAL A 47 0.29 18.23 -1.03
N PHE A 48 -0.47 17.31 -0.44
CA PHE A 48 -1.43 17.57 0.63
C PHE A 48 -1.66 16.32 1.46
N THR A 49 -1.82 16.47 2.77
CA THR A 49 -2.09 15.35 3.69
C THR A 49 -3.26 15.73 4.59
N ASP A 50 -4.26 14.87 4.70
CA ASP A 50 -5.38 15.01 5.64
C ASP A 50 -5.53 13.74 6.49
N LYS A 51 -6.62 13.64 7.26
CA LYS A 51 -6.93 12.52 8.15
C LYS A 51 -7.16 11.22 7.39
N ASP A 52 -7.59 11.31 6.14
CA ASP A 52 -7.82 10.15 5.30
C ASP A 52 -6.52 9.58 4.72
N GLY A 53 -5.50 10.44 4.52
CA GLY A 53 -4.18 10.04 4.05
C GLY A 53 -3.46 11.11 3.23
N ASP A 54 -2.48 10.65 2.46
CA ASP A 54 -1.63 11.48 1.61
C ASP A 54 -2.22 11.63 0.20
N TRP A 55 -2.22 12.85 -0.32
CA TRP A 55 -2.76 13.21 -1.62
C TRP A 55 -1.66 13.72 -2.55
N GLY A 56 -1.73 13.27 -3.80
CA GLY A 56 -0.96 13.77 -4.92
C GLY A 56 -1.82 14.55 -5.91
N LEU A 57 -1.14 15.24 -6.80
CA LEU A 57 -1.76 15.95 -7.92
C LEU A 57 -1.17 15.45 -9.23
N GLU A 58 -2.01 14.93 -10.14
CA GLU A 58 -1.60 14.46 -11.46
C GLU A 58 -2.43 15.12 -12.55
N ASN A 59 -1.78 15.82 -13.49
CA ASN A 59 -2.45 16.52 -14.58
C ASN A 59 -3.52 17.54 -14.14
N GLY A 60 -3.48 17.98 -12.87
CA GLY A 60 -4.47 18.88 -12.28
C GLY A 60 -5.61 18.17 -11.54
N ASP A 61 -5.61 16.85 -11.50
CA ASP A 61 -6.58 16.03 -10.76
C ASP A 61 -5.99 15.52 -9.44
N TRP A 62 -6.85 15.43 -8.42
CA TRP A 62 -6.49 14.88 -7.11
C TRP A 62 -6.46 13.36 -7.15
N CYS A 63 -5.43 12.79 -6.53
CA CYS A 63 -5.29 11.35 -6.41
C CYS A 63 -4.72 10.97 -5.04
N GLY A 64 -5.03 9.75 -4.57
CA GLY A 64 -4.45 9.22 -3.33
C GLY A 64 -3.09 8.60 -3.55
N ILE A 65 -2.18 8.86 -2.62
CA ILE A 65 -0.85 8.27 -2.51
C ILE A 65 -0.92 7.02 -1.63
#